data_AF-A0A1S6QGV9-F1
#
_entry.id   AF-A0A1S6QGV9-F1
#
_cell.length_a   1.000
_cell.length_b   1.000
_cell.length_c   1.000
_cell.angle_alpha   90.00
_cell.angle_beta   90.00
_cell.angle_gamma   90.00
#
_symmetry.space_group_name_H-M   'P 1'
#
loop_
_entity.id
_entity.type
_entity.pdbx_description
1 polymer ?
#
loop_
_entity_poly.entity_id
_entity_poly.type
_entity_poly.pdbx_seq_one_letter_code
_entity_poly.pdbx_strand_id
1 'polypeptide(L)' 'MEVITIENIAIIKSKKLSIKEDRFVVIDIDTGELLDDGRGYGYKSEEKAQKAFNFKNHYYHISQLNKI' A
#
# COMPACT_ATOMS: atom_id res chain seq x y z
N MET A 1 -23.41 -5.68 -9.84
CA MET A 1 -22.80 -4.90 -8.74
C MET A 1 -21.40 -5.44 -8.56
N GLU A 2 -20.40 -4.66 -8.93
CA GLU A 2 -19.01 -5.00 -8.57
C GLU A 2 -18.88 -4.79 -7.07
N VAL A 3 -18.48 -5.85 -6.36
CA VAL A 3 -18.13 -5.76 -4.96
C VAL A 3 -16.78 -5.07 -4.92
N ILE A 4 -16.76 -3.79 -4.54
CA ILE A 4 -15.52 -3.08 -4.25
C ILE A 4 -15.02 -3.65 -2.92
N THR A 5 -14.24 -4.73 -2.98
CA THR A 5 -13.58 -5.28 -1.80
C THR A 5 -12.58 -4.27 -1.31
N ILE A 6 -12.76 -3.82 -0.07
CA ILE A 6 -11.82 -3.02 0.70
C ILE A 6 -10.54 -3.85 0.88
N GLU A 7 -9.64 -3.70 -0.09
CA GLU A 7 -8.19 -3.86 -0.03
C GLU A 7 -7.69 -5.05 0.81
N ASN A 8 -7.62 -6.23 0.16
CA ASN A 8 -6.95 -7.39 0.71
C ASN A 8 -5.42 -7.22 0.61
N ILE A 9 -4.86 -6.41 1.51
CA ILE A 9 -3.44 -6.06 1.49
C ILE A 9 -2.65 -6.69 2.64
N ALA A 10 -1.39 -6.96 2.35
CA ALA A 10 -0.39 -7.30 3.35
C ALA A 10 0.74 -6.27 3.34
N ILE A 11 1.30 -6.05 4.53
CA ILE A 11 2.51 -5.25 4.68
C ILE A 11 3.65 -6.20 4.97
N ILE A 12 4.66 -6.18 4.11
CA ILE A 12 5.77 -7.12 4.18
C ILE A 12 7.11 -6.40 4.27
N LYS A 13 8.06 -7.01 4.97
CA LYS A 13 9.45 -6.55 4.98
C LYS A 13 10.09 -6.85 3.61
N SER A 14 10.53 -5.81 2.92
CA SER A 14 11.21 -5.92 1.63
C SER A 14 12.68 -6.27 1.82
N LYS A 15 13.08 -7.47 1.40
CA LYS A 15 14.49 -7.89 1.43
C LYS A 15 15.41 -6.97 0.63
N LYS A 16 14.93 -6.48 -0.54
CA LYS A 16 15.67 -5.60 -1.43
C LYS A 16 15.93 -4.22 -0.82
N LEU A 17 14.95 -3.68 -0.08
CA LEU A 17 15.05 -2.34 0.51
C LEU A 17 15.59 -2.37 1.94
N SER A 18 15.50 -3.52 2.62
CA SER A 18 15.95 -3.70 4.00
C SER A 18 17.45 -4.03 4.11
N ILE A 19 18.30 -3.33 3.35
CA ILE A 19 19.76 -3.61 3.31
C ILE A 19 20.43 -3.18 4.62
N LYS A 20 20.09 -2.00 5.13
CA LYS A 20 20.69 -1.41 6.34
C LYS A 20 19.73 -1.33 7.52
N GLU A 21 18.46 -1.13 7.23
CA GLU A 21 17.39 -0.97 8.19
C GLU A 21 16.13 -1.59 7.63
N ASP A 22 15.21 -2.00 8.48
CA ASP A 22 13.94 -2.59 8.05
C ASP A 22 13.13 -1.60 7.19
N ARG A 23 12.65 -2.11 6.06
CA ARG A 23 11.82 -1.39 5.09
C ARG A 23 10.64 -2.25 4.68
N PHE A 24 9.46 -1.67 4.76
CA PHE A 24 8.19 -2.34 4.51
C PHE A 24 7.55 -1.80 3.23
N VAL A 25 6.82 -2.66 2.53
CA VAL A 25 6.06 -2.35 1.32
C VAL A 25 4.66 -2.96 1.43
N VAL A 26 3.72 -2.41 0.68
CA VAL A 26 2.35 -2.90 0.60
C VAL A 26 2.20 -3.76 -0.64
N ILE A 27 1.64 -4.95 -0.47
CA ILE A 27 1.32 -5.86 -1.57
C ILE A 27 -0.15 -6.23 -1.55
N ASP A 28 -0.66 -6.61 -2.71
CA ASP A 28 -1.92 -7.32 -2.84
C ASP A 28 -1.72 -8.78 -2.38
N ILE A 29 -2.59 -9.29 -1.50
CA ILE A 29 -2.44 -10.64 -0.93
C ILE A 29 -2.70 -11.71 -1.98
N ASP A 30 -3.68 -11.50 -2.86
CA ASP A 30 -4.18 -12.52 -3.77
C ASP A 30 -3.23 -12.72 -4.96
N THR A 31 -2.63 -11.64 -5.44
CA THR A 31 -1.75 -11.63 -6.61
C THR A 31 -0.27 -11.54 -6.24
N GLY A 32 0.05 -11.03 -5.05
CA GLY A 32 1.42 -10.70 -4.65
C GLY A 32 1.99 -9.45 -5.32
N GLU A 33 1.16 -8.67 -6.03
CA GLU A 33 1.61 -7.45 -6.72
C GLU A 33 2.06 -6.37 -5.73
N LEU A 34 3.05 -5.57 -6.13
CA LEU A 34 3.54 -4.44 -5.35
C LEU A 34 2.62 -3.23 -5.54
N LEU A 35 1.89 -2.86 -4.49
CA LEU A 35 0.94 -1.74 -4.53
C LEU A 35 1.57 -0.41 -4.12
N ASP A 36 2.46 -0.42 -3.12
CA ASP A 36 3.13 0.78 -2.64
C ASP A 36 4.48 0.46 -2.00
N ASP A 37 5.55 1.01 -2.55
CA ASP A 37 6.91 0.83 -2.07
C ASP A 37 7.50 2.11 -1.46
N GLY A 38 6.68 3.12 -1.17
CA GLY A 38 7.16 4.39 -0.63
C GLY A 38 8.11 5.11 -1.58
N ARG A 39 7.83 5.06 -2.89
CA ARG A 39 8.65 5.67 -3.96
C ARG A 39 10.04 5.03 -4.07
N GLY A 40 10.11 3.71 -3.91
CA GLY A 40 11.33 2.93 -3.99
C GLY A 40 12.21 2.93 -2.73
N TYR A 41 11.81 3.60 -1.65
CA TYR A 41 12.57 3.63 -0.39
C TYR A 41 12.06 2.63 0.66
N GLY A 42 10.79 2.25 0.57
CA GLY A 42 10.06 1.50 1.58
C GLY A 42 9.74 2.33 2.83
N TYR A 43 8.79 1.85 3.61
CA TYR A 43 8.37 2.48 4.85
C TYR A 43 9.22 2.00 6.02
N LYS A 44 9.45 2.88 7.00
CA LYS A 44 10.26 2.54 8.20
C LYS A 44 9.55 1.65 9.21
N SER A 45 8.24 1.45 9.06
CA SER A 45 7.42 0.57 9.90
C SER A 45 6.19 0.12 9.14
N GLU A 46 5.59 -0.98 9.60
CA GLU A 46 4.34 -1.50 9.02
C GLU A 46 3.20 -0.47 9.14
N GLU A 47 3.02 0.10 10.33
CA GLU A 47 2.00 1.13 10.59
C GLU A 47 2.08 2.32 9.62
N LYS A 48 3.29 2.76 9.26
CA LYS A 48 3.48 3.86 8.30
C LYS A 48 3.10 3.46 6.88
N ALA A 49 3.38 2.22 6.48
CA ALA A 49 2.93 1.69 5.20
C ALA A 49 1.39 1.64 5.15
N GLN A 50 0.76 1.10 6.21
CA GLN A 50 -0.70 1.03 6.31
C GLN A 50 -1.35 2.40 6.22
N LYS A 51 -0.89 3.36 7.02
CA LYS A 51 -1.46 4.71 7.05
C LYS A 51 -1.30 5.43 5.72
N ALA A 52 -0.13 5.30 5.08
CA ALA A 52 0.12 5.94 3.79
C ALA A 52 -0.77 5.36 2.68
N PHE A 53 -0.95 4.04 2.66
CA PHE A 53 -1.80 3.36 1.70
C PHE A 53 -3.28 3.72 1.89
N ASN A 54 -3.79 3.59 3.12
CA ASN A 54 -5.18 3.96 3.44
C ASN A 54 -5.48 5.42 3.11
N PHE A 55 -4.54 6.33 3.39
CA PHE A 55 -4.68 7.74 3.04
C PHE A 55 -4.78 7.91 1.52
N LYS A 56 -3.85 7.34 0.74
CA LYS A 56 -3.91 7.42 -0.73
C LYS A 56 -5.24 6.90 -1.27
N ASN A 57 -5.68 5.71 -0.85
CA ASN A 57 -6.89 5.10 -1.40
C ASN A 57 -8.17 5.83 -0.99
N HIS A 58 -8.24 6.36 0.23
CA HIS A 58 -9.34 7.22 0.63
C HIS A 58 -9.45 8.46 -0.27
N TYR A 59 -8.32 9.12 -0.57
CA TYR A 59 -8.30 10.26 -1.47
C TYR A 59 -8.57 9.87 -2.94
N TYR A 60 -8.04 8.74 -3.41
CA TYR A 60 -8.33 8.24 -4.76
C TYR A 60 -9.83 7.97 -4.94
N HIS A 61 -10.47 7.29 -4.00
CA HIS A 61 -11.90 6.98 -4.06
C HIS A 61 -12.75 8.26 -4.07
N ILE A 62 -12.45 9.22 -3.18
CA ILE A 62 -13.12 10.53 -3.15
C ILE A 62 -12.91 11.31 -4.46
N SER A 63 -11.70 11.26 -5.03
CA SER A 63 -11.38 11.99 -6.27
C SER A 63 -12.11 11.46 -7.51
N GLN A 64 -12.44 10.17 -7.56
CA GLN A 64 -13.21 9.58 -8.67
C GLN A 64 -14.71 9.84 -8.54
N LEU A 65 -15.23 9.93 -7.31
CA LEU A 65 -16.63 10.29 -7.03
C LEU A 65 -16.94 11.75 -7.36
N ASN A 66 -15.99 12.67 -7.20
CA ASN A 66 -16.17 14.11 -7.45
C ASN A 66 -15.93 14.52 -8.91
N LYS A 67 -15.68 13.57 -9.82
CA LYS A 67 -15.50 13.82 -11.27
C LYS A 67 -16.78 13.62 -12.08
N ILE A 68 -17.91 13.38 -11.43
CA ILE A 68 -19.23 13.11 -12.03
C ILE A 68 -20.11 14.35 -11.88
#